data_AF-A0A1I6W623-F1
#
_entry.id   AF-A0A1I6W623-F1
#
_cell.length_a   1.000
_cell.length_b   1.000
_cell.length_c   1.000
_cell.angle_alpha   90.00
_cell.angle_beta   90.00
_cell.angle_gamma   90.00
#
_symmetry.space_group_name_H-M   'P 1'
#
loop_
_entity.id
_entity.type
_entity.pdbx_description
1 polymer ?
#
loop_
_entity_poly.entity_id
_entity_poly.type
_entity_poly.pdbx_seq_one_letter_code
_entity_poly.pdbx_strand_id
1 'polypeptide(L)'
;MSASLNSGIIYTTRLSESDTMTNKLIYQVKQNQLSDRELNKLQARCSKELSDLRNELNVLLQELRIIADRNTNKPLSPSKAA
;
A
#
# COMPACT_ATOMS: atom_id res chain seq x y z
N MET A 1 37.89 -17.06 -2.12
CA MET A 1 36.58 -17.71 -2.29
C MET A 1 35.51 -16.69 -1.92
N SER A 2 34.87 -16.10 -2.92
CA SER A 2 33.94 -14.99 -2.75
C SER A 2 32.57 -15.57 -2.39
N ALA A 3 32.18 -15.45 -1.11
CA ALA A 3 30.82 -15.74 -0.69
C ALA A 3 29.89 -14.70 -1.31
N SER A 4 29.10 -15.13 -2.31
CA SER A 4 28.02 -14.36 -2.90
C SER A 4 27.05 -13.95 -1.80
N LEU A 5 27.05 -12.66 -1.46
CA LEU A 5 26.03 -12.04 -0.63
C LEU A 5 24.70 -12.18 -1.38
N ASN A 6 23.90 -13.16 -0.97
CA ASN A 6 22.48 -13.23 -1.27
C ASN A 6 21.88 -11.82 -1.13
N SER A 7 21.58 -11.17 -2.25
CA SER A 7 20.90 -9.88 -2.29
C SER A 7 19.44 -10.06 -1.89
N GLY A 8 19.23 -10.37 -0.61
CA GLY A 8 17.96 -10.15 0.06
C GLY A 8 17.78 -8.65 0.21
N ILE A 9 17.32 -7.98 -0.85
CA ILE A 9 16.96 -6.58 -0.76
C ILE A 9 15.65 -6.49 0.03
N ILE A 10 15.78 -6.40 1.36
CA ILE A 10 14.71 -6.04 2.30
C ILE A 10 15.11 -4.67 2.88
N TYR A 11 14.95 -3.60 2.10
CA TYR A 11 15.10 -2.24 2.62
C TYR A 11 13.76 -1.49 2.69
N THR A 12 12.67 -2.05 2.14
CA THR A 12 11.34 -1.40 2.17
C THR A 12 10.25 -2.38 2.60
N THR A 13 9.37 -1.90 3.49
CA THR A 13 8.21 -2.66 3.99
C THR A 13 7.24 -2.90 2.85
N ARG A 14 7.04 -1.90 1.98
CA ARG A 14 6.20 -1.98 0.77
C ARG A 14 7.04 -1.87 -0.50
N LEU A 15 6.65 -2.60 -1.54
CA LEU A 15 7.24 -2.46 -2.87
C LEU A 15 6.91 -1.09 -3.45
N SER A 16 5.70 -0.59 -3.20
CA SER A 16 5.22 0.72 -3.69
C SER A 16 5.97 1.91 -3.09
N GLU A 17 6.73 1.74 -2.01
CA GLU A 17 7.51 2.80 -1.37
C GLU A 17 8.84 3.10 -2.09
N SER A 18 9.26 2.24 -3.02
CA SER A 18 10.51 2.45 -3.76
C SER A 18 10.31 2.29 -5.26
N ASP A 19 10.32 3.43 -5.95
CA ASP A 19 10.34 3.49 -7.41
C ASP A 19 11.53 2.73 -7.98
N THR A 20 12.71 2.86 -7.36
CA THR A 20 13.92 2.16 -7.79
C THR A 20 13.74 0.64 -7.71
N MET A 21 13.16 0.11 -6.62
CA MET A 21 12.90 -1.32 -6.49
C MET A 21 11.86 -1.78 -7.50
N THR A 22 10.77 -1.03 -7.63
CA THR A 22 9.68 -1.33 -8.57
C THR A 22 10.19 -1.38 -10.00
N ASN A 23 11.00 -0.40 -10.42
CA ASN A 23 11.58 -0.35 -11.76
C ASN A 23 12.55 -1.52 -12.02
N LYS A 24 13.36 -1.91 -11.02
CA LYS A 24 14.23 -3.09 -11.13
C LYS A 24 13.42 -4.38 -11.29
N LEU A 25 12.36 -4.56 -10.51
CA LEU A 25 11.50 -5.74 -10.61
C LEU A 25 10.78 -5.79 -11.97
N ILE A 26 10.25 -4.67 -12.46
CA ILE A 26 9.65 -4.57 -13.79
C ILE A 26 10.65 -4.97 -14.87
N TYR A 27 11.88 -4.47 -14.78
CA TYR A 27 12.94 -4.84 -15.72
C TYR A 27 13.22 -6.35 -15.69
N GLN A 28 13.40 -6.94 -14.50
CA GLN A 28 13.66 -8.37 -14.34
C GLN A 28 12.52 -9.24 -14.88
N VAL A 29 11.26 -8.85 -14.65
CA VAL A 29 10.09 -9.53 -15.23
C VAL A 29 10.12 -9.46 -16.75
N LYS A 30 10.34 -8.28 -17.33
CA LYS A 30 10.37 -8.10 -18.80
C LYS A 30 11.49 -8.87 -19.48
N GLN A 31 12.61 -9.07 -18.78
CA GLN A 31 13.77 -9.81 -19.27
C GLN A 31 13.71 -11.31 -18.96
N ASN A 32 12.60 -11.83 -18.41
CA ASN A 32 12.46 -13.23 -17.96
C ASN A 32 13.60 -13.67 -17.02
N GLN A 33 14.06 -12.76 -16.16
CA GLN A 33 15.16 -13.00 -15.22
C GLN A 33 14.68 -13.59 -13.87
N LEU A 34 13.37 -13.80 -13.71
CA LEU A 34 12.78 -14.40 -12.54
C LEU A 34 12.28 -15.80 -12.89
N SER A 35 12.60 -16.77 -12.05
CA SER A 35 12.01 -18.11 -12.13
C SER A 35 10.52 -18.07 -11.78
N ASP A 36 9.76 -19.09 -12.18
CA ASP A 36 8.34 -19.22 -11.83
C ASP A 36 8.09 -19.14 -10.31
N ARG A 37 9.02 -19.69 -9.52
CA ARG A 37 8.96 -19.61 -8.05
C ARG A 37 9.11 -18.18 -7.55
N GLU A 38 10.00 -17.39 -8.15
CA GLU A 38 10.21 -15.99 -7.79
C GLU A 38 9.05 -15.11 -8.27
N LEU A 39 8.50 -15.38 -9.45
CA LEU A 39 7.29 -14.73 -9.95
C LEU A 39 6.10 -14.99 -9.03
N ASN A 40 5.88 -16.23 -8.61
CA ASN A 40 4.82 -16.58 -7.67
C ASN A 40 4.97 -15.87 -6.32
N LYS A 41 6.20 -15.76 -5.80
CA LYS A 41 6.47 -15.00 -4.56
C LYS A 41 6.20 -13.50 -4.75
N LEU A 42 6.63 -12.93 -5.88
CA LEU A 42 6.40 -11.54 -6.21
C LEU A 42 4.90 -11.25 -6.33
N GLN A 43 4.16 -12.10 -7.04
CA GLN A 43 2.71 -12.00 -7.17
C GLN A 43 2.00 -12.08 -5.81
N ALA A 44 2.38 -13.04 -4.95
CA ALA A 44 1.81 -13.15 -3.61
C ALA A 44 2.09 -11.90 -2.77
N ARG A 45 3.31 -11.33 -2.86
CA ARG A 45 3.68 -10.10 -2.17
C ARG A 45 2.87 -8.90 -2.67
N CYS A 46 2.78 -8.71 -3.99
CA CYS A 46 1.98 -7.63 -4.60
C CYS A 46 0.49 -7.76 -4.21
N SER A 47 -0.05 -8.98 -4.22
CA SER A 47 -1.46 -9.23 -3.86
C SER A 47 -1.75 -8.88 -2.41
N LYS A 48 -0.83 -9.25 -1.50
CA LYS A 48 -0.93 -8.88 -0.08
C LYS A 48 -0.89 -7.35 0.09
N GLU A 49 0.06 -6.70 -0.56
CA GLU A 49 0.23 -5.24 -0.45
C GLU A 49 -0.99 -4.47 -0.99
N LEU A 50 -1.57 -4.91 -2.12
CA LEU A 50 -2.83 -4.36 -2.63
C LEU A 50 -3.99 -4.54 -1.65
N SER A 51 -4.08 -5.70 -0.98
CA SER A 51 -5.09 -5.95 0.04
C SER A 51 -4.90 -5.01 1.24
N ASP A 52 -3.66 -4.84 1.70
CA ASP A 52 -3.34 -3.96 2.83
C ASP A 52 -3.68 -2.50 2.50
N LEU A 53 -3.30 -2.01 1.31
CA LEU A 53 -3.65 -0.67 0.83
C LEU A 53 -5.16 -0.45 0.72
N ARG A 54 -5.90 -1.45 0.24
CA ARG A 54 -7.36 -1.39 0.16
C ARG A 54 -7.99 -1.28 1.56
N ASN A 55 -7.46 -2.02 2.53
CA ASN A 55 -7.94 -1.97 3.90
C ASN A 55 -7.67 -0.60 4.53
N GLU A 56 -6.49 -0.03 4.31
CA GLU A 56 -6.16 1.33 4.77
C GLU A 56 -7.11 2.37 4.18
N LEU A 57 -7.38 2.30 2.87
CA LEU A 57 -8.33 3.20 2.23
C LEU A 57 -9.73 3.06 2.81
N ASN A 58 -10.18 1.83 3.09
CA ASN A 58 -11.48 1.59 3.72
C ASN A 58 -11.56 2.20 5.12
N VAL A 59 -10.49 2.11 5.92
CA VAL A 59 -10.43 2.74 7.25
C VAL A 59 -10.53 4.25 7.13
N LEU A 60 -9.74 4.87 6.25
CA LEU A 60 -9.80 6.33 6.02
C LEU A 60 -11.19 6.79 5.55
N LEU A 61 -11.82 6.04 4.65
CA LEU A 61 -13.19 6.33 4.20
C LEU A 61 -14.20 6.23 5.35
N GLN A 62 -14.04 5.26 6.23
CA GLN A 62 -14.89 5.10 7.40
C GLN A 62 -14.74 6.28 8.38
N GLU A 63 -13.50 6.72 8.61
CA GLU A 63 -13.22 7.90 9.44
C GLU A 63 -13.85 9.17 8.86
N LEU A 64 -13.73 9.38 7.55
CA LEU A 64 -14.34 10.53 6.86
C LEU A 64 -15.87 10.52 6.98
N ARG A 65 -16.52 9.35 6.86
CA ARG A 65 -17.97 9.23 7.07
C ARG A 65 -18.38 9.61 8.48
N ILE A 66 -17.65 9.13 9.49
CA ILE A 66 -17.90 9.48 10.90
C ILE A 66 -17.77 11.00 11.12
N ILE A 67 -16.77 11.65 10.52
CA ILE A 67 -16.59 13.10 10.61
C ILE A 67 -17.76 13.84 9.95
N ALA A 68 -18.19 13.40 8.76
CA ALA A 68 -19.33 13.98 8.06
C ALA A 68 -20.62 13.86 8.89
N ASP A 69 -20.89 12.69 9.46
CA ASP A 69 -22.07 12.44 10.30
C ASP A 69 -22.06 13.27 11.59
N ARG A 70 -20.89 13.55 12.17
CA ARG A 70 -20.79 14.44 13.34
C ARG A 70 -21.07 15.90 12.99
N ASN A 71 -20.71 16.34 11.78
CA ASN A 71 -20.96 17.71 11.34
C ASN A 71 -22.42 17.97 10.97
N THR A 72 -23.16 16.96 10.51
CA THR A 72 -24.60 17.07 10.21
C THR A 72 -25.48 17.04 11.46
N ASN A 73 -25.02 16.43 12.55
CA ASN A 73 -25.76 16.31 13.81
C ASN A 73 -25.48 17.45 14.81
N LYS A 74 -24.76 18.51 14.43
CA LYS A 74 -24.64 19.70 15.27
C LYS A 74 -26.01 20.41 15.28
N PRO A 75 -26.69 20.55 16.44
CA PRO A 75 -27.91 21.34 16.50
C PRO A 75 -27.57 22.75 16.03
N LEU A 76 -28.31 23.28 15.06
CA LEU A 76 -28.37 24.71 14.83
C LEU A 76 -28.84 25.32 16.15
N SER A 77 -27.91 25.85 16.94
CA SER A 77 -28.24 26.67 18.09
C SER A 77 -29.28 27.69 17.62
N PRO A 78 -30.43 27.84 18.29
CA PRO A 78 -31.38 28.86 17.90
C PRO A 78 -30.64 30.19 18.00
N SER A 79 -30.41 30.83 16.85
CA SER A 79 -29.96 32.20 16.78
C SER A 79 -30.97 32.99 17.60
N LYS A 80 -30.55 33.50 18.76
CA LYS A 80 -31.40 34.36 19.59
C LYS A 80 -31.79 35.55 18.73
N ALA A 81 -33.01 35.53 18.22
CA ALA A 81 -33.73 36.74 17.90
C ALA A 81 -34.06 37.40 19.24
N ALA A 82 -33.27 38.41 19.60
CA ALA A 82 -33.58 39.43 20.59
C ALA A 82 -32.83 40.70 20.22
#